data_AF-A0A3D0PIL4-F1
#
_entry.id   AF-A0A3D0PIL4-F1
#
_cell.length_a   1.000
_cell.length_b   1.000
_cell.length_c   1.000
_cell.angle_alpha   90.00
_cell.angle_beta   90.00
_cell.angle_gamma   90.00
#
_symmetry.space_group_name_H-M   'P 1'
#
loop_
_entity.id
_entity.type
_entity.pdbx_description
1 polymer ?
#
loop_
_entity_poly.entity_id
_entity_poly.type
_entity_poly.pdbx_seq_one_letter_code
_entity_poly.pdbx_strand_id
1 'polypeptide(L)'
;MGIELQSKHALLTSIWRFPPERKNGHPAPFPLVLPARIIYSILDGKKGVVLDPYVGSGTTCLAAKLLNSNYIGIDISKEYVKDAENRLKNYLSYKKIVDEEMSKHVVEKTFADRKNSNGNTGKYRNGIIPPQTKPPQLPF
;
A
#
# COMPACT_ATOMS: atom_id res chain seq x y z
N MET A 1 -0.51 23.41 12.90
CA MET A 1 -1.59 22.41 12.98
C MET A 1 -1.52 21.54 11.74
N GLY A 2 -1.43 20.22 11.89
CA GLY A 2 -1.49 19.30 10.74
C GLY A 2 -2.93 19.23 10.22
N ILE A 3 -3.09 19.21 8.90
CA ILE A 3 -4.39 19.01 8.26
C ILE A 3 -4.78 17.54 8.48
N GLU A 4 -5.99 17.30 9.00
CA GLU A 4 -6.53 15.96 9.21
C GLU A 4 -6.71 15.23 7.87
N LEU A 5 -6.35 13.94 7.82
CA LEU A 5 -6.49 13.14 6.59
C LEU A 5 -7.99 13.01 6.23
N GLN A 6 -8.29 13.21 4.95
CA GLN A 6 -9.66 13.08 4.43
C GLN A 6 -10.22 11.66 4.60
N SER A 7 -11.53 11.54 4.84
CA SER A 7 -12.23 10.26 5.11
C SER A 7 -12.06 9.18 4.03
N LYS A 8 -11.66 9.51 2.79
CA LYS A 8 -11.34 8.52 1.75
C LYS A 8 -10.11 7.66 2.10
N HIS A 9 -9.23 8.15 2.98
CA HIS A 9 -8.10 7.40 3.53
C HIS A 9 -8.48 6.50 4.70
N ALA A 10 -9.71 6.61 5.22
CA ALA A 10 -10.21 5.76 6.32
C ALA A 10 -10.36 4.27 5.93
N LEU A 11 -10.21 3.93 4.64
CA LEU A 11 -10.07 2.55 4.19
C LEU A 11 -8.79 1.88 4.73
N LEU A 12 -7.82 2.67 5.17
CA LEU A 12 -6.58 2.19 5.75
C LEU A 12 -6.75 2.05 7.26
N THR A 13 -7.17 0.86 7.68
CA THR A 13 -7.15 0.49 9.11
C THR A 13 -5.72 0.55 9.66
N SER A 14 -5.55 0.47 10.98
CA SER A 14 -4.23 0.40 11.61
C SER A 14 -3.47 -0.91 11.35
N ILE A 15 -4.10 -1.91 10.71
CA ILE A 15 -3.52 -3.23 10.45
C ILE A 15 -3.45 -3.46 8.95
N TRP A 16 -2.24 -3.43 8.39
CA TRP A 16 -2.01 -3.75 6.97
C TRP A 16 -1.37 -5.12 6.81
N ARG A 17 -1.86 -5.90 5.86
CA ARG A 17 -1.34 -7.25 5.55
C ARG A 17 -0.69 -7.23 4.18
N PHE A 18 0.62 -7.49 4.14
CA PHE A 18 1.40 -7.62 2.91
C PHE A 18 2.17 -8.94 2.92
N PRO A 19 2.23 -9.68 1.80
CA PRO A 19 3.20 -10.76 1.67
C PRO A 19 4.63 -10.18 1.59
N PRO A 20 5.64 -10.87 2.15
CA PRO A 20 7.04 -10.47 1.98
C PRO A 20 7.47 -10.55 0.51
N GLU A 21 8.39 -9.67 0.10
CA GLU A 21 8.94 -9.66 -1.25
C GLU A 21 9.90 -10.85 -1.44
N ARG A 22 9.62 -11.73 -2.43
CA ARG A 22 10.32 -13.02 -2.58
C ARG A 22 11.39 -13.06 -3.68
N LYS A 23 11.63 -11.95 -4.39
CA LYS A 23 12.33 -11.94 -5.69
C LYS A 23 13.48 -10.92 -5.83
N ASN A 24 14.19 -10.57 -4.76
CA ASN A 24 15.34 -9.66 -4.87
C ASN A 24 16.62 -10.32 -4.32
N GLY A 25 17.74 -10.12 -5.02
CA GLY A 25 19.08 -10.57 -4.60
C GLY A 25 19.67 -9.81 -3.39
N HIS A 26 18.84 -9.02 -2.69
CA HIS A 26 19.21 -8.27 -1.50
C HIS A 26 18.45 -8.78 -0.28
N PRO A 27 19.11 -8.82 0.89
CA PRO A 27 18.46 -9.22 2.13
C PRO A 27 17.42 -8.15 2.53
N ALA A 28 16.15 -8.55 2.50
CA ALA A 28 15.00 -7.92 3.19
C ALA A 28 14.58 -6.47 2.81
N PRO A 29 14.35 -6.10 1.53
CA PRO A 29 13.54 -4.92 1.23
C PRO A 29 12.07 -5.15 1.64
N PHE A 30 11.45 -4.15 2.26
CA PHE A 30 10.00 -4.17 2.48
C PHE A 30 9.25 -4.09 1.14
N PRO A 31 8.01 -4.63 1.05
CA PRO A 31 7.26 -4.64 -0.20
C PRO A 31 7.00 -3.24 -0.74
N LEU A 32 7.18 -3.03 -2.05
CA LEU A 32 6.97 -1.74 -2.73
C LEU A 32 5.61 -1.08 -2.45
N VAL A 33 4.56 -1.87 -2.25
CA VAL A 33 3.21 -1.38 -1.97
C VAL A 33 3.09 -0.65 -0.63
N LEU A 34 3.98 -0.95 0.34
CA LEU A 34 3.97 -0.33 1.66
C LEU A 34 4.27 1.18 1.59
N PRO A 35 5.43 1.65 1.11
CA PRO A 35 5.70 3.09 1.01
C PRO A 35 4.74 3.78 0.04
N ALA A 36 4.31 3.11 -1.04
CA ALA A 36 3.37 3.70 -2.00
C ALA A 36 2.05 4.09 -1.31
N ARG A 37 1.50 3.18 -0.49
CA ARG A 37 0.30 3.44 0.31
C ARG A 37 0.51 4.58 1.30
N ILE A 38 1.63 4.61 2.02
CA ILE A 38 1.96 5.67 2.99
C ILE A 38 2.00 7.03 2.29
N ILE A 39 2.79 7.14 1.21
CA ILE A 39 3.01 8.38 0.46
C ILE A 39 1.68 8.90 -0.10
N TYR A 40 0.91 8.03 -0.77
CA TYR A 40 -0.37 8.42 -1.36
C TYR A 40 -1.35 8.93 -0.30
N SER A 41 -1.41 8.28 0.87
CA SER A 41 -2.33 8.64 1.94
C SER A 41 -1.97 9.97 2.58
N ILE A 42 -0.68 10.19 2.87
CA ILE A 42 -0.20 11.42 3.51
C ILE A 42 -0.33 12.62 2.55
N LEU A 43 0.04 12.43 1.27
CA LEU A 43 0.01 13.50 0.29
C LEU A 43 -1.36 13.71 -0.33
N ASP A 44 -2.33 12.85 -0.04
CA ASP A 44 -3.68 12.91 -0.58
C ASP A 44 -3.72 12.91 -2.12
N GLY A 45 -2.85 12.10 -2.74
CA GLY A 45 -2.66 12.07 -4.20
C GLY A 45 -2.00 13.31 -4.81
N LYS A 46 -1.58 14.29 -3.98
CA LYS A 46 -0.81 15.45 -4.43
C LYS A 46 0.67 15.08 -4.56
N LYS A 47 1.39 15.90 -5.33
CA LYS A 47 2.85 15.82 -5.42
C LYS A 47 3.50 16.39 -4.16
N GLY A 48 4.51 15.70 -3.65
CA GLY A 48 5.32 16.14 -2.51
C GLY A 48 6.80 15.80 -2.66
N VAL A 49 7.56 15.99 -1.57
CA VAL A 49 8.95 15.53 -1.43
C VAL A 49 9.00 14.48 -0.32
N VAL A 50 9.51 13.29 -0.62
CA VAL A 50 9.65 12.18 0.33
C VAL A 50 11.12 12.04 0.74
N LEU A 51 11.41 12.07 2.03
CA LEU A 51 12.76 11.84 2.56
C LEU A 51 12.83 10.47 3.23
N ASP A 52 13.84 9.68 2.86
CA ASP A 52 14.20 8.44 3.54
C ASP A 52 15.69 8.47 3.92
N PRO A 53 16.03 8.62 5.22
CA PRO A 53 17.42 8.71 5.66
C PRO A 53 18.13 7.35 5.75
N TYR A 54 17.42 6.24 5.49
CA TYR A 54 17.95 4.87 5.51
C TYR A 54 17.43 4.10 4.30
N VAL A 55 17.67 4.67 3.11
CA VAL A 55 16.94 4.28 1.89
C VAL A 55 17.26 2.86 1.41
N GLY A 56 18.40 2.30 1.79
CA GLY A 56 18.86 0.98 1.35
C GLY A 56 18.77 0.84 -0.17
N SER A 57 18.14 -0.23 -0.65
CA SER A 57 17.95 -0.53 -2.09
C SER A 57 16.89 0.34 -2.79
N GLY A 58 16.45 1.45 -2.18
CA GLY A 58 15.69 2.47 -2.89
C GLY A 58 14.18 2.30 -2.94
N THR A 59 13.58 1.37 -2.18
CA THR A 59 12.14 1.07 -2.29
C THR A 59 11.25 2.30 -2.06
N THR A 60 11.58 3.16 -1.08
CA THR A 60 10.83 4.40 -0.82
C THR A 60 10.92 5.38 -1.98
N CYS A 61 12.12 5.62 -2.51
CA CYS A 61 12.34 6.49 -3.66
C CYS A 61 11.63 5.97 -4.91
N LEU A 62 11.64 4.66 -5.13
CA LEU A 62 10.93 4.02 -6.23
C LEU A 62 9.42 4.28 -6.13
N ALA A 63 8.83 4.09 -4.96
CA ALA A 63 7.41 4.36 -4.72
C ALA A 63 7.06 5.84 -4.93
N ALA A 64 7.87 6.76 -4.38
CA ALA A 64 7.68 8.19 -4.57
C ALA A 64 7.71 8.58 -6.05
N LYS A 65 8.69 8.08 -6.81
CA LYS A 65 8.82 8.32 -8.26
C LYS A 65 7.62 7.82 -9.04
N LEU A 66 7.12 6.62 -8.71
CA LEU A 66 5.95 6.02 -9.36
C LEU A 66 4.66 6.81 -9.08
N LEU A 67 4.57 7.46 -7.92
CA LEU A 67 3.48 8.36 -7.55
C LEU A 67 3.70 9.81 -8.01
N ASN A 68 4.64 10.04 -8.94
CA ASN A 68 5.00 11.36 -9.47
C ASN A 68 5.43 12.38 -8.38
N SER A 69 5.96 11.89 -7.26
CA SER A 69 6.52 12.70 -6.19
C SER A 69 8.04 12.80 -6.30
N ASN A 70 8.58 13.91 -5.82
CA ASN A 70 10.03 14.08 -5.68
C ASN A 70 10.50 13.30 -4.44
N TYR A 71 11.79 12.97 -4.40
CA TYR A 71 12.35 12.19 -3.29
C TYR A 71 13.81 12.54 -3.01
N ILE A 72 14.24 12.27 -1.78
CA ILE A 72 15.62 12.31 -1.31
C ILE A 72 15.85 11.01 -0.53
N GLY A 73 16.81 10.20 -0.98
CA GLY A 73 17.21 8.97 -0.29
C GLY A 73 18.66 9.08 0.16
N ILE A 74 18.93 8.72 1.41
CA ILE A 74 20.27 8.74 2.00
C ILE A 74 20.59 7.33 2.50
N ASP A 75 21.79 6.84 2.19
CA ASP A 75 22.35 5.63 2.79
C ASP A 75 23.87 5.78 2.89
N ILE A 76 24.48 5.14 3.89
CA ILE A 76 25.94 5.12 4.05
C ILE A 76 26.58 4.10 3.10
N SER A 77 25.85 3.07 2.70
CA SER A 77 26.32 2.04 1.80
C SER A 77 26.26 2.51 0.35
N LYS A 78 27.44 2.72 -0.25
CA LYS A 78 27.56 3.06 -1.68
C LYS A 78 27.00 1.96 -2.59
N GLU A 79 27.08 0.71 -2.16
CA GLU A 79 26.52 -0.43 -2.90
C GLU A 79 25.00 -0.32 -2.98
N TYR A 80 24.33 -0.11 -1.85
CA TYR A 80 22.87 0.06 -1.81
C TYR A 80 22.39 1.30 -2.59
N VAL A 81 23.14 2.40 -2.52
CA VAL A 81 22.85 3.59 -3.34
C VAL A 81 22.90 3.24 -4.83
N LYS A 82 23.93 2.49 -5.27
CA LYS A 82 24.05 2.06 -6.66
C LYS A 82 22.91 1.13 -7.08
N ASP A 83 22.48 0.22 -6.20
CA ASP A 83 21.34 -0.66 -6.48
C ASP A 83 20.03 0.12 -6.57
N ALA A 84 19.82 1.09 -5.67
CA ALA A 84 18.69 2.01 -5.70
C ALA A 84 18.66 2.80 -7.02
N GLU A 85 19.79 3.37 -7.45
CA GLU A 85 19.91 4.09 -8.72
C GLU A 85 19.57 3.19 -9.93
N ASN A 86 20.11 1.97 -9.96
CA ASN A 86 19.82 1.01 -11.04
C ASN A 86 18.33 0.65 -11.08
N ARG A 87 17.71 0.43 -9.91
CA ARG A 87 16.28 0.16 -9.80
C ARG A 87 15.44 1.36 -10.27
N LEU A 88 15.87 2.58 -9.94
CA LEU A 88 15.20 3.83 -10.34
C LEU A 88 15.29 4.16 -11.83
N LYS A 89 16.32 3.68 -12.54
CA LYS A 89 16.41 3.78 -14.01
C LYS A 89 15.30 3.00 -14.70
N ASN A 90 14.95 1.82 -14.16
CA ASN A 90 13.93 0.92 -14.72
C ASN A 90 12.61 0.96 -13.95
N TYR A 91 12.29 2.10 -13.31
CA TYR A 91 11.15 2.21 -12.40
C TYR A 91 9.79 1.89 -13.03
N LEU A 92 9.63 2.15 -14.34
CA LEU A 92 8.38 1.86 -15.08
C LEU A 92 8.00 0.38 -15.06
N SER A 93 8.96 -0.53 -14.93
CA SER A 93 8.68 -1.97 -14.82
C SER A 93 7.85 -2.34 -13.58
N TYR A 94 7.85 -1.47 -12.56
CA TYR A 94 7.09 -1.64 -11.32
C TYR A 94 5.75 -0.90 -11.30
N LYS A 95 5.44 -0.10 -12.35
CA LYS A 95 4.27 0.78 -12.36
C LYS A 95 2.96 0.03 -12.16
N LYS A 96 2.82 -1.11 -12.83
CA LYS A 96 1.62 -1.96 -12.72
C LYS A 96 1.32 -2.37 -11.27
N ILE A 97 2.35 -2.67 -10.47
CA ILE A 97 2.19 -3.08 -9.05
C ILE A 97 1.59 -1.94 -8.22
N VAL A 98 2.08 -0.71 -8.43
CA VAL A 98 1.59 0.47 -7.70
C VAL A 98 0.19 0.85 -8.19
N ASP A 99 -0.06 0.84 -9.49
CA ASP A 99 -1.38 1.16 -10.05
C ASP A 99 -2.47 0.19 -9.54
N GLU A 100 -2.18 -1.13 -9.54
CA GLU A 100 -3.08 -2.16 -9.00
C GLU A 100 -3.32 -2.01 -7.50
N GLU A 101 -2.35 -1.48 -6.75
CA GLU A 101 -2.53 -1.19 -5.34
C GLU A 101 -3.38 0.07 -5.13
N MET A 102 -3.11 1.15 -5.86
CA MET A 102 -3.86 2.41 -5.74
C MET A 102 -5.32 2.27 -6.16
N SER A 103 -5.62 1.41 -7.14
CA SER A 103 -7.01 1.15 -7.56
C SER A 103 -7.89 0.59 -6.44
N LYS A 104 -7.31 -0.15 -5.47
CA LYS A 104 -8.03 -0.65 -4.28
C LYS A 104 -8.44 0.44 -3.30
N HIS A 105 -7.84 1.62 -3.40
CA HIS A 105 -8.04 2.74 -2.46
C HIS A 105 -9.01 3.79 -3.01
N VAL A 106 -9.57 3.58 -4.20
CA VAL A 106 -10.60 4.44 -4.76
C VAL A 106 -11.98 3.96 -4.31
N VAL A 107 -12.69 4.79 -3.57
CA VAL A 107 -14.09 4.53 -3.19
C VAL A 107 -14.99 5.10 -4.27
N GLU A 108 -15.59 4.25 -5.10
CA GLU A 108 -16.53 4.70 -6.15
C GLU A 108 -17.87 5.24 -5.59
N LYS A 109 -18.28 4.79 -4.40
CA LYS A 109 -19.52 5.22 -3.73
C LYS A 109 -19.26 5.54 -2.27
N THR A 110 -19.54 6.76 -1.85
CA THR A 110 -19.42 7.16 -0.44
C THR A 110 -20.41 6.38 0.43
N PHE A 111 -20.22 6.39 1.76
CA PHE A 111 -21.18 5.78 2.67
C PHE A 111 -22.59 6.39 2.51
N ALA A 112 -22.66 7.71 2.29
CA ALA A 112 -23.90 8.42 2.00
C ALA A 112 -24.54 7.94 0.70
N ASP A 113 -23.75 7.78 -0.38
CA ASP A 113 -24.26 7.27 -1.66
C ASP A 113 -24.77 5.83 -1.53
N ARG A 114 -24.07 4.97 -0.78
CA ARG A 114 -24.51 3.59 -0.52
C ARG A 114 -25.83 3.54 0.26
N LYS A 115 -25.98 4.43 1.25
CA LYS A 115 -27.19 4.56 2.07
C LYS A 115 -28.39 5.04 1.25
N ASN A 116 -28.18 5.97 0.31
CA ASN A 116 -29.22 6.47 -0.58
C ASN A 116 -29.61 5.48 -1.68
N SER A 117 -28.72 4.54 -2.01
CA SER A 117 -28.92 3.55 -3.08
C SER A 117 -29.63 2.25 -2.64
N ASN A 118 -30.14 2.15 -1.39
CA ASN A 118 -30.52 0.87 -0.76
C ASN A 118 -29.42 -0.22 -0.82
N GLY A 119 -28.16 0.16 -1.04
CA GLY A 119 -27.03 -0.76 -1.09
C GLY A 119 -26.63 -1.22 0.30
N ASN A 120 -26.02 -2.40 0.42
CA ASN A 120 -25.58 -2.94 1.70
C ASN A 120 -24.56 -1.98 2.37
N THR A 121 -24.99 -1.26 3.41
CA THR A 121 -24.19 -0.24 4.10
C THR A 121 -23.23 -0.82 5.15
N GLY A 122 -23.00 -2.13 5.15
CA GLY A 122 -22.02 -2.77 6.03
C GLY A 122 -22.27 -2.43 7.51
N LYS A 123 -23.49 -2.64 8.00
CA LYS A 123 -23.67 -2.79 9.45
C LYS A 123 -23.30 -4.22 9.80
N TYR A 124 -22.40 -4.39 10.77
CA TYR A 124 -22.24 -5.66 11.49
C TYR A 124 -23.63 -6.29 11.70
N ARG A 125 -23.91 -7.41 11.01
CA ARG A 125 -25.04 -8.26 11.37
C ARG A 125 -24.64 -8.93 12.68
N ASN A 126 -25.10 -8.39 13.80
CA ASN A 126 -25.20 -9.19 15.01
C ASN A 126 -26.13 -10.37 14.70
N GLY A 127 -25.56 -11.58 14.72
CA GLY A 127 -26.30 -12.84 14.82
C GLY A 127 -26.77 -13.45 13.50
N ILE A 128 -25.86 -14.04 12.71
CA ILE A 128 -26.07 -15.35 12.07
C ILE A 128 -24.71 -16.06 12.07
N ILE A 129 -24.56 -17.07 12.92
CA ILE A 129 -23.43 -18.00 12.86
C ILE A 129 -23.59 -18.77 11.54
N PRO A 130 -22.59 -18.80 10.63
CA PRO A 130 -22.67 -19.65 9.45
C PRO A 130 -22.81 -21.12 9.90
N PRO A 131 -23.68 -21.93 9.29
CA PRO A 131 -23.82 -23.33 9.69
C PRO A 131 -22.46 -24.01 9.62
N GLN A 132 -22.03 -24.58 10.75
CA GLN A 132 -20.82 -25.37 10.81
C GLN A 132 -21.01 -26.59 9.91
N THR A 133 -20.36 -26.62 8.75
CA THR A 133 -20.19 -27.87 8.02
C THR A 133 -19.22 -28.73 8.82
N LYS A 134 -19.74 -29.78 9.45
CA LYS A 134 -18.94 -30.79 10.14
C LYS A 134 -17.89 -31.33 9.16
N PRO A 135 -16.59 -31.41 9.52
CA PRO A 135 -15.61 -32.04 8.66
C PRO A 135 -15.96 -33.53 8.49
N PRO A 136 -15.67 -34.12 7.31
CA PRO A 136 -15.94 -35.54 7.07
C PRO A 136 -15.14 -36.39 8.07
N GLN A 137 -15.82 -37.35 8.71
CA GLN A 137 -15.15 -38.34 9.55
C GLN A 137 -14.36 -39.28 8.64
N LEU A 138 -13.04 -39.31 8.80
CA LEU A 138 -12.21 -40.35 8.20
C LEU A 138 -12.44 -41.66 8.96
N PRO A 139 -12.72 -42.79 8.29
CA PRO A 139 -12.75 -44.08 8.95
C PRO A 139 -11.33 -44.45 9.41
N PHE A 140 -11.25 -45.05 10.61
CA PHE A 140 -10.07 -45.79 11.04
C PHE A 140 -9.94 -47.10 10.25
#